data_AF-A0A1V4XFL8-F1
#
_entry.id   AF-A0A1V4XFL8-F1
#
_cell.length_a   1.000
_cell.length_b   1.000
_cell.length_c   1.000
_cell.angle_alpha   90.00
_cell.angle_beta   90.00
_cell.angle_gamma   90.00
#
_symmetry.space_group_name_H-M   'P 1'
#
loop_
_entity.id
_entity.type
_entity.pdbx_description
1 polymer ?
#
loop_
_entity_poly.entity_id
_entity_poly.type
_entity_poly.pdbx_seq_one_letter_code
_entity_poly.pdbx_strand_id
1 'polypeptide(L)'
;MDNRTILAGIGTILCIVAVLSFGVYLERRGLEDLGIVRKGFAQPVVAKHTPASAPDIQNNRVYRKKLRTQKTPREWKDFEDLEQDMIRFCRNLDEREYIKAHRLPEGTYRQLVKILNDLAAYPPIVAGEAADPAKLRLNQEHFLRVIGKDNIALLLDILASETEMMESTAEMLFDWLTRGIDARNPEIRMTQKELYEYAAFFLTTLSGKAYLWRRDSKTRILATYYSLLVVDRANRERTNRHNVDIRPVAARLMDDVVNYRHLSYRGQYVKKLKALEAPASTALAPESPADGRPQAAGRP
;
A
#
# COMPACT_ATOMS: atom_id res chain seq x y z
N MET A 1 12.92 18.93 24.51
CA MET A 1 13.69 19.21 23.28
C MET A 1 14.43 17.97 22.81
N ASP A 2 13.89 17.06 22.00
CA ASP A 2 12.51 16.60 21.70
C ASP A 2 12.71 15.20 21.07
N ASN A 3 12.26 14.09 21.65
CA ASN A 3 10.90 13.54 21.59
C ASN A 3 10.15 13.69 20.27
N ARG A 4 9.80 12.55 19.65
CA ARG A 4 8.90 12.35 18.49
C ARG A 4 9.54 12.84 17.17
N THR A 5 9.79 12.02 16.15
CA THR A 5 8.91 11.02 15.50
C THR A 5 9.80 10.04 14.70
N ILE A 6 9.72 8.69 14.75
CA ILE A 6 8.63 7.70 15.05
C ILE A 6 7.50 7.76 13.98
N LEU A 7 6.54 6.83 13.86
CA LEU A 7 6.17 6.03 12.62
C LEU A 7 5.01 6.45 11.63
N ALA A 8 5.11 6.10 10.32
CA ALA A 8 4.29 6.48 9.12
C ALA A 8 3.84 5.25 8.28
N GLY A 9 2.57 4.93 7.93
CA GLY A 9 2.12 3.67 7.24
C GLY A 9 1.64 3.63 5.74
N ILE A 10 1.67 2.45 5.06
CA ILE A 10 1.53 2.14 3.58
C ILE A 10 0.19 2.19 2.75
N GLY A 11 0.14 2.95 1.65
CA GLY A 11 -1.05 2.97 0.78
C GLY A 11 -0.84 3.34 -0.69
N THR A 12 0.39 3.32 -1.20
CA THR A 12 0.52 3.06 -2.63
C THR A 12 -0.06 1.66 -2.92
N ILE A 13 -0.27 0.79 -1.93
CA ILE A 13 -0.52 -0.65 -2.10
C ILE A 13 -1.91 -1.12 -2.51
N LEU A 14 -2.92 -0.26 -2.49
CA LEU A 14 -4.20 -0.61 -3.09
C LEU A 14 -4.38 -0.05 -4.50
N CYS A 15 -3.68 1.03 -4.82
CA CYS A 15 -3.53 1.54 -6.20
C CYS A 15 -2.36 0.89 -6.97
N ILE A 16 -1.36 0.34 -6.30
CA ILE A 16 -0.29 -0.49 -6.88
C ILE A 16 -0.90 -1.80 -7.30
N VAL A 17 -1.39 -2.62 -6.37
CA VAL A 17 -1.65 -4.04 -6.67
C VAL A 17 -2.81 -4.20 -7.65
N ALA A 18 -3.64 -3.16 -7.75
CA ALA A 18 -4.54 -2.90 -8.85
C ALA A 18 -3.92 -3.02 -10.26
N VAL A 19 -2.84 -2.30 -10.48
CA VAL A 19 -2.43 -1.79 -11.80
C VAL A 19 -1.68 -2.82 -12.65
N LEU A 20 -1.60 -4.07 -12.18
CA LEU A 20 -0.44 -4.91 -12.43
C LEU A 20 -0.71 -6.17 -13.25
N SER A 21 -1.88 -6.26 -13.90
CA SER A 21 -2.22 -7.38 -14.81
C SER A 21 -2.28 -7.06 -16.30
N PHE A 22 -2.00 -5.82 -16.74
CA PHE A 22 -1.99 -5.51 -18.18
C PHE A 22 -0.85 -6.19 -18.97
N GLY A 23 0.11 -6.82 -18.29
CA GLY A 23 1.34 -7.35 -18.92
C GLY A 23 1.18 -8.59 -19.80
N VAL A 24 0.27 -9.52 -19.48
CA VAL A 24 0.23 -10.86 -20.14
C VAL A 24 -1.19 -11.41 -20.31
N TYR A 25 -2.08 -10.65 -20.98
CA TYR A 25 -3.22 -11.23 -21.71
C TYR A 25 -3.03 -11.13 -23.24
N LEU A 26 -1.96 -10.46 -23.70
CA LEU A 26 -1.67 -10.19 -25.11
C LEU A 26 -0.55 -11.06 -25.71
N GLU A 27 -0.10 -12.10 -24.99
CA GLU A 27 1.02 -12.95 -25.42
C GLU A 27 0.57 -14.21 -26.21
N ARG A 28 -0.68 -14.27 -26.70
CA ARG A 28 -1.14 -15.42 -27.50
C ARG A 28 -1.93 -15.17 -28.80
N ARG A 29 -2.13 -13.91 -29.22
CA ARG A 29 -2.39 -13.50 -30.63
C ARG A 29 -2.63 -11.98 -30.72
N GLY A 30 -2.03 -11.34 -31.73
CA GLY A 30 -2.45 -10.03 -32.23
C GLY A 30 -1.81 -8.79 -31.59
N LEU A 31 -0.48 -8.63 -31.69
CA LEU A 31 0.14 -7.30 -31.49
C LEU A 31 1.39 -7.00 -32.32
N GLU A 32 1.62 -7.71 -33.43
CA GLU A 32 2.56 -7.23 -34.46
C GLU A 32 1.96 -6.04 -35.24
N ASP A 33 0.64 -5.97 -35.38
CA ASP A 33 -0.09 -4.92 -36.13
C ASP A 33 -0.26 -3.56 -35.43
N LEU A 34 0.13 -3.41 -34.16
CA LEU A 34 -0.11 -2.16 -33.39
C LEU A 34 1.16 -1.39 -32.99
N GLY A 35 2.36 -1.86 -33.35
CA GLY A 35 3.61 -1.08 -33.26
C GLY A 35 4.09 -0.68 -31.85
N ILE A 36 3.39 -1.02 -30.77
CA ILE A 36 3.79 -0.71 -29.38
C ILE A 36 4.64 -1.85 -28.80
N VAL A 37 5.78 -2.12 -29.44
CA VAL A 37 6.88 -2.90 -28.86
C VAL A 37 8.18 -2.13 -29.03
N ARG A 38 8.48 -1.23 -28.09
CA ARG A 38 9.85 -0.74 -27.93
C ARG A 38 10.69 -1.87 -27.33
N LYS A 39 11.37 -2.61 -28.20
CA LYS A 39 12.49 -3.48 -27.80
C LYS A 39 13.56 -2.64 -27.09
N GLY A 40 14.02 -3.12 -25.94
CA GLY A 40 15.16 -2.57 -25.20
C GLY A 40 14.79 -1.46 -24.20
N PHE A 41 15.47 -1.51 -23.05
CA PHE A 41 15.54 -0.41 -22.10
C PHE A 41 16.25 0.78 -22.78
N ALA A 42 15.46 1.70 -23.33
CA ALA A 42 16.00 2.89 -23.99
C ALA A 42 16.49 3.92 -22.96
N GLN A 43 17.68 4.47 -23.20
CA GLN A 43 18.28 5.53 -22.39
C GLN A 43 17.39 6.78 -22.30
N PRO A 44 17.52 7.60 -21.24
CA PRO A 44 16.72 8.80 -21.07
C PRO A 44 16.98 9.82 -22.18
N VAL A 45 15.97 10.09 -23.00
CA VAL A 45 16.00 11.17 -23.99
C VAL A 45 15.82 12.50 -23.26
N VAL A 46 16.90 13.25 -23.12
CA VAL A 46 16.89 14.60 -22.53
C VAL A 46 16.30 15.58 -23.55
N ALA A 47 15.00 15.86 -23.44
CA ALA A 47 14.38 16.97 -24.16
C ALA A 47 14.87 18.31 -23.58
N LYS A 48 15.54 19.12 -24.41
CA LYS A 48 15.96 20.49 -24.04
C LYS A 48 14.81 21.47 -24.21
N HIS A 49 14.16 21.88 -23.12
CA HIS A 49 13.31 23.08 -23.11
C HIS A 49 13.66 24.01 -21.93
N THR A 50 13.65 25.31 -22.25
CA THR A 50 14.08 26.41 -21.38
C THR A 50 12.99 26.72 -20.34
N PRO A 51 13.32 27.11 -19.09
CA PRO A 51 12.32 27.17 -18.03
C PRO A 51 11.49 28.44 -18.08
N ALA A 52 10.16 28.30 -18.05
CA ALA A 52 9.29 29.32 -17.49
C ALA A 52 9.37 29.26 -15.95
N SER A 53 9.59 30.40 -15.30
CA SER A 53 9.52 30.65 -13.84
C SER A 53 9.87 29.47 -12.92
N ALA A 54 11.12 29.43 -12.42
CA ALA A 54 11.62 28.35 -11.59
C ALA A 54 10.76 28.13 -10.31
N PRO A 55 10.18 26.92 -10.10
CA PRO A 55 9.64 26.54 -8.80
C PRO A 55 10.77 26.35 -7.78
N ASP A 56 10.41 26.22 -6.50
CA ASP A 56 11.35 26.03 -5.39
C ASP A 56 11.98 24.61 -5.38
N ILE A 57 12.93 24.45 -6.30
CA ILE A 57 13.73 23.23 -6.51
C ILE A 57 14.51 22.84 -5.25
N GLN A 58 14.87 23.81 -4.40
CA GLN A 58 15.65 23.60 -3.18
C GLN A 58 14.82 22.81 -2.16
N ASN A 59 13.62 23.29 -1.83
CA ASN A 59 12.75 22.63 -0.85
C ASN A 59 12.27 21.24 -1.32
N ASN A 60 12.02 21.07 -2.61
CA ASN A 60 11.62 19.78 -3.17
C ASN A 60 12.74 18.73 -3.19
N ARG A 61 14.00 19.13 -3.44
CA ARG A 61 15.16 18.24 -3.27
C ARG A 61 15.36 17.82 -1.81
N VAL A 62 15.19 18.76 -0.87
CA VAL A 62 15.27 18.47 0.58
C VAL A 62 14.17 17.50 1.01
N TYR A 63 12.93 17.68 0.53
CA TYR A 63 11.79 16.81 0.85
C TYR A 63 12.02 15.36 0.37
N ARG A 64 12.41 15.14 -0.89
CA ARG A 64 12.74 13.77 -1.36
C ARG A 64 13.96 13.18 -0.66
N LYS A 65 14.98 13.99 -0.35
CA LYS A 65 16.13 13.49 0.42
C LYS A 65 15.67 12.97 1.79
N LYS A 66 14.79 13.71 2.48
CA LYS A 66 14.18 13.27 3.76
C LYS A 66 13.46 11.92 3.59
N LEU A 67 12.53 11.79 2.65
CA LEU A 67 11.81 10.54 2.35
C LEU A 67 12.77 9.37 2.05
N ARG A 68 13.72 9.55 1.11
CA ARG A 68 14.70 8.51 0.74
C ARG A 68 15.62 8.09 1.89
N THR A 69 16.02 9.03 2.76
CA THR A 69 16.90 8.74 3.91
C THR A 69 16.15 8.29 5.15
N GLN A 70 14.83 8.18 5.08
CA GLN A 70 14.00 7.72 6.17
C GLN A 70 14.36 6.27 6.54
N LYS A 71 14.67 6.04 7.82
CA LYS A 71 15.05 4.72 8.39
C LYS A 71 14.07 4.25 9.45
N THR A 72 13.56 5.20 10.22
CA THR A 72 12.31 5.08 10.96
C THR A 72 11.24 5.84 10.18
N PRO A 73 10.05 5.27 9.99
CA PRO A 73 8.87 5.96 9.47
C PRO A 73 8.50 7.22 10.32
N ARG A 74 7.46 7.99 9.94
CA ARG A 74 7.06 9.35 10.43
C ARG A 74 5.62 9.44 11.03
N GLU A 75 5.50 9.82 12.29
CA GLU A 75 4.25 9.97 13.03
C GLU A 75 3.66 11.34 12.71
N TRP A 76 2.47 11.34 12.12
CA TRP A 76 1.67 12.56 12.01
C TRP A 76 0.83 12.76 13.26
N LYS A 77 0.76 14.02 13.71
CA LYS A 77 0.04 14.43 14.91
C LYS A 77 -1.47 14.27 14.72
N ASP A 78 -1.95 14.68 13.55
CA ASP A 78 -3.33 14.66 13.11
C ASP A 78 -3.42 14.18 11.65
N PHE A 79 -4.59 14.27 11.03
CA PHE A 79 -4.81 13.85 9.65
C PHE A 79 -4.44 14.98 8.66
N GLU A 80 -4.56 16.23 9.08
CA GLU A 80 -4.28 17.43 8.30
C GLU A 80 -2.78 17.55 7.97
N ASP A 81 -1.88 17.38 8.96
CA ASP A 81 -0.42 17.31 8.74
C ASP A 81 -0.06 16.26 7.67
N LEU A 82 -0.77 15.13 7.68
CA LEU A 82 -0.56 13.98 6.81
C LEU A 82 -1.09 14.21 5.39
N GLU A 83 -2.30 14.76 5.26
CA GLU A 83 -2.87 15.16 3.98
C GLU A 83 -1.99 16.22 3.30
N GLN A 84 -1.44 17.18 4.05
CA GLN A 84 -0.49 18.16 3.51
C GLN A 84 0.82 17.56 3.02
N ASP A 85 1.34 16.49 3.65
CA ASP A 85 2.48 15.75 3.09
C ASP A 85 2.09 14.95 1.84
N MET A 86 0.90 14.36 1.82
CA MET A 86 0.40 13.60 0.67
C MET A 86 0.25 14.51 -0.56
N ILE A 87 -0.36 15.69 -0.39
CA ILE A 87 -0.46 16.74 -1.40
C ILE A 87 0.95 17.20 -1.84
N ARG A 88 1.89 17.39 -0.90
CA ARG A 88 3.27 17.82 -1.20
C ARG A 88 4.03 16.79 -2.04
N PHE A 89 3.84 15.50 -1.76
CA PHE A 89 4.42 14.42 -2.58
C PHE A 89 3.82 14.39 -3.98
N CYS A 90 2.49 14.45 -4.12
CA CYS A 90 1.84 14.54 -5.42
C CYS A 90 2.31 15.75 -6.23
N ARG A 91 2.41 16.93 -5.62
CA ARG A 91 2.96 18.13 -6.27
C ARG A 91 4.41 17.94 -6.71
N ASN A 92 5.19 17.11 -6.01
CA ASN A 92 6.55 16.77 -6.44
C ASN A 92 6.60 15.68 -7.53
N LEU A 93 5.56 14.86 -7.66
CA LEU A 93 5.33 14.00 -8.83
C LEU A 93 4.99 14.86 -10.06
N ASP A 94 4.11 15.86 -9.93
CA ASP A 94 3.71 16.76 -11.04
C ASP A 94 4.90 17.48 -11.72
N GLU A 95 6.01 17.69 -11.01
CA GLU A 95 7.24 18.24 -11.56
C GLU A 95 8.05 17.28 -12.45
N ARG A 96 7.74 15.97 -12.43
CA ARG A 96 8.51 14.92 -13.12
C ARG A 96 8.09 14.78 -14.57
N GLU A 97 9.06 14.64 -15.47
CA GLU A 97 8.79 14.46 -16.91
C GLU A 97 7.90 13.24 -17.20
N TYR A 98 8.07 12.13 -16.47
CA TYR A 98 7.23 10.94 -16.63
C TYR A 98 5.77 11.16 -16.17
N ILE A 99 5.49 12.13 -15.29
CA ILE A 99 4.13 12.51 -14.88
C ILE A 99 3.53 13.53 -15.83
N LYS A 100 4.32 14.53 -16.26
CA LYS A 100 3.90 15.52 -17.27
C LYS A 100 3.45 14.85 -18.57
N ALA A 101 4.05 13.71 -18.92
CA ALA A 101 3.64 12.88 -20.05
C ALA A 101 2.15 12.45 -20.00
N HIS A 102 1.58 12.25 -18.80
CA HIS A 102 0.17 11.88 -18.58
C HIS A 102 -0.79 13.08 -18.65
N ARG A 103 -0.28 14.33 -18.69
CA ARG A 103 -1.06 15.57 -18.88
C ARG A 103 -2.26 15.70 -17.92
N LEU A 104 -2.05 15.37 -16.64
CA LEU A 104 -3.10 15.37 -15.62
C LEU A 104 -3.65 16.80 -15.39
N PRO A 105 -4.93 17.08 -15.69
CA PRO A 105 -5.46 18.45 -15.69
C PRO A 105 -5.58 19.06 -14.29
N GLU A 106 -5.82 18.23 -13.27
CA GLU A 106 -5.97 18.63 -11.87
C GLU A 106 -4.76 18.20 -10.99
N GLY A 107 -3.67 17.75 -11.64
CA GLY A 107 -2.48 17.21 -10.97
C GLY A 107 -2.67 15.81 -10.37
N THR A 108 -1.56 15.25 -9.89
CA THR A 108 -1.49 13.85 -9.44
C THR A 108 -2.38 13.57 -8.23
N TYR A 109 -2.50 14.52 -7.28
CA TYR A 109 -3.31 14.31 -6.08
C TYR A 109 -4.78 14.05 -6.41
N ARG A 110 -5.39 14.93 -7.22
CA ARG A 110 -6.80 14.81 -7.64
C ARG A 110 -7.02 13.54 -8.47
N GLN A 111 -6.06 13.18 -9.33
CA GLN A 111 -6.13 11.93 -10.09
C GLN A 111 -6.08 10.69 -9.18
N LEU A 112 -5.22 10.64 -8.16
CA LEU A 112 -5.15 9.52 -7.22
C LEU A 112 -6.42 9.41 -6.36
N VAL A 113 -6.98 10.54 -5.90
CA VAL A 113 -8.27 10.57 -5.18
C VAL A 113 -9.41 10.04 -6.07
N LYS A 114 -9.45 10.43 -7.35
CA LYS A 114 -10.42 9.91 -8.33
C LYS A 114 -10.30 8.40 -8.48
N ILE A 115 -9.09 7.89 -8.75
CA ILE A 115 -8.81 6.45 -8.87
C ILE A 115 -9.26 5.69 -7.61
N LEU A 116 -8.94 6.20 -6.42
CA LEU A 116 -9.36 5.60 -5.15
C LEU A 116 -10.89 5.52 -5.02
N ASN A 117 -11.60 6.56 -5.44
CA ASN A 117 -13.06 6.63 -5.39
C ASN A 117 -13.73 5.73 -6.44
N ASP A 118 -13.14 5.57 -7.62
CA ASP A 118 -13.57 4.61 -8.64
C ASP A 118 -13.39 3.16 -8.13
N LEU A 119 -12.28 2.86 -7.46
CA LEU A 119 -12.03 1.56 -6.79
C LEU A 119 -13.02 1.31 -5.64
N ALA A 120 -13.35 2.33 -4.84
CA ALA A 120 -14.35 2.21 -3.78
C ALA A 120 -15.75 1.89 -4.33
N ALA A 121 -16.12 2.47 -5.47
CA ALA A 121 -17.42 2.22 -6.10
C ALA A 121 -17.56 0.80 -6.67
N TYR A 122 -16.44 0.15 -7.03
CA TYR A 122 -16.43 -1.16 -7.68
C TYR A 122 -15.39 -2.11 -7.05
N PRO A 123 -15.65 -2.67 -5.85
CA PRO A 123 -14.75 -3.63 -5.22
C PRO A 123 -14.65 -4.97 -5.98
N PRO A 124 -13.59 -5.76 -5.73
CA PRO A 124 -13.33 -7.04 -6.41
C PRO A 124 -14.15 -8.19 -5.82
N ILE A 125 -14.25 -9.30 -6.54
CA ILE A 125 -15.03 -10.46 -6.12
C ILE A 125 -14.12 -11.41 -5.30
N VAL A 126 -14.30 -11.47 -3.99
CA VAL A 126 -13.47 -12.34 -3.14
C VAL A 126 -14.00 -13.79 -3.09
N ALA A 127 -15.30 -13.95 -2.81
CA ALA A 127 -15.88 -15.27 -2.57
C ALA A 127 -16.21 -16.03 -3.87
N GLY A 128 -15.85 -17.32 -3.92
CA GLY A 128 -16.26 -18.24 -4.99
C GLY A 128 -15.56 -18.06 -6.34
N GLU A 129 -14.53 -17.21 -6.45
CA GLU A 129 -13.78 -17.00 -7.70
C GLU A 129 -13.23 -18.32 -8.29
N ALA A 130 -12.59 -19.16 -7.48
CA ALA A 130 -11.94 -20.38 -7.93
C ALA A 130 -12.90 -21.43 -8.52
N ALA A 131 -14.20 -21.33 -8.22
CA ALA A 131 -15.24 -22.25 -8.68
C ALA A 131 -16.04 -21.70 -9.87
N ASP A 132 -15.79 -20.47 -10.29
CA ASP A 132 -16.60 -19.74 -11.27
C ASP A 132 -15.71 -19.02 -12.29
N PRO A 133 -15.56 -19.58 -13.51
CA PRO A 133 -14.72 -18.99 -14.56
C PRO A 133 -15.10 -17.56 -14.95
N ALA A 134 -16.38 -17.16 -14.80
CA ALA A 134 -16.81 -15.79 -15.09
C ALA A 134 -16.33 -14.82 -14.02
N LYS A 135 -16.43 -15.18 -12.73
CA LYS A 135 -15.86 -14.38 -11.62
C LYS A 135 -14.34 -14.28 -11.72
N LEU A 136 -13.67 -15.39 -12.03
CA LEU A 136 -12.22 -15.40 -12.28
C LEU A 136 -11.84 -14.40 -13.37
N ARG A 137 -12.54 -14.39 -14.50
CA ARG A 137 -12.29 -13.43 -15.59
C ARG A 137 -12.55 -11.98 -15.14
N LEU A 138 -13.68 -11.71 -14.48
CA LEU A 138 -14.00 -10.36 -13.98
C LEU A 138 -12.95 -9.82 -13.00
N ASN A 139 -12.32 -10.71 -12.22
CA ASN A 139 -11.21 -10.37 -11.34
C ASN A 139 -9.89 -10.16 -12.08
N GLN A 140 -9.58 -10.96 -13.11
CA GLN A 140 -8.38 -10.78 -13.95
C GLN A 140 -8.40 -9.47 -14.75
N GLU A 141 -9.59 -9.00 -15.13
CA GLU A 141 -9.82 -7.74 -15.85
C GLU A 141 -10.13 -6.57 -14.89
N HIS A 142 -10.21 -6.79 -13.57
CA HIS A 142 -10.86 -5.89 -12.60
C HIS A 142 -10.42 -4.44 -12.71
N PHE A 143 -9.13 -4.17 -12.56
CA PHE A 143 -8.63 -2.79 -12.51
C PHE A 143 -8.59 -2.13 -13.89
N LEU A 144 -8.42 -2.90 -14.97
CA LEU A 144 -8.58 -2.37 -16.33
C LEU A 144 -10.02 -1.89 -16.55
N ARG A 145 -11.00 -2.65 -16.06
CA ARG A 145 -12.42 -2.31 -16.13
C ARG A 145 -12.81 -1.14 -15.22
N VAL A 146 -12.23 -1.02 -14.04
CA VAL A 146 -12.62 -0.01 -13.03
C VAL A 146 -11.90 1.32 -13.21
N ILE A 147 -10.57 1.32 -13.41
CA ILE A 147 -9.77 2.55 -13.48
C ILE A 147 -9.22 2.85 -14.88
N GLY A 148 -9.27 1.90 -15.82
CA GLY A 148 -8.85 2.12 -17.20
C GLY A 148 -7.33 2.08 -17.43
N LYS A 149 -6.93 2.01 -18.70
CA LYS A 149 -5.53 1.81 -19.13
C LYS A 149 -4.61 2.98 -18.77
N ASP A 150 -5.10 4.22 -18.82
CA ASP A 150 -4.23 5.39 -18.64
C ASP A 150 -3.86 5.60 -17.16
N ASN A 151 -4.82 5.38 -16.26
CA ASN A 151 -4.55 5.34 -14.81
C ASN A 151 -3.63 4.18 -14.43
N ILE A 152 -3.75 3.04 -15.13
CA ILE A 152 -2.80 1.93 -15.03
C ILE A 152 -1.40 2.38 -15.44
N ALA A 153 -1.24 3.04 -16.59
CA ALA A 153 0.07 3.53 -17.05
C ALA A 153 0.68 4.54 -16.07
N LEU A 154 -0.08 5.52 -15.59
CA LEU A 154 0.35 6.50 -14.58
C LEU A 154 0.92 5.83 -13.33
N LEU A 155 0.20 4.84 -12.78
CA LEU A 155 0.58 4.16 -11.56
C LEU A 155 1.75 3.18 -11.76
N LEU A 156 1.93 2.62 -12.97
CA LEU A 156 3.14 1.88 -13.37
C LEU A 156 4.37 2.79 -13.41
N ASP A 157 4.25 3.99 -13.98
CA ASP A 157 5.38 4.92 -14.12
C ASP A 157 5.82 5.47 -12.77
N ILE A 158 4.87 5.76 -11.86
CA ILE A 158 5.16 6.09 -10.46
C ILE A 158 5.92 4.93 -9.79
N LEU A 159 5.41 3.69 -9.91
CA LEU A 159 6.06 2.50 -9.36
C LEU A 159 7.51 2.34 -9.82
N ALA A 160 7.75 2.42 -11.13
CA ALA A 160 9.06 2.23 -11.73
C ALA A 160 10.04 3.35 -11.36
N SER A 161 9.55 4.58 -11.21
CA SER A 161 10.38 5.77 -10.98
C SER A 161 10.66 6.07 -9.50
N GLU A 162 9.77 5.64 -8.58
CA GLU A 162 9.80 6.02 -7.17
C GLU A 162 10.29 4.88 -6.23
N THR A 163 10.88 3.82 -6.80
CA THR A 163 11.34 2.60 -6.10
C THR A 163 12.17 2.84 -4.83
N GLU A 164 13.07 3.84 -4.84
CA GLU A 164 13.92 4.17 -3.68
C GLU A 164 13.12 4.67 -2.48
N MET A 165 12.04 5.40 -2.72
CA MET A 165 11.13 5.92 -1.69
C MET A 165 9.92 5.00 -1.50
N MET A 166 9.84 3.86 -2.18
CA MET A 166 8.64 3.01 -2.17
C MET A 166 8.28 2.50 -0.77
N GLU A 167 9.24 2.35 0.15
CA GLU A 167 8.92 2.14 1.56
C GLU A 167 8.24 3.37 2.15
N SER A 168 8.90 4.53 2.24
CA SER A 168 8.38 5.78 2.82
C SER A 168 7.11 6.35 2.16
N THR A 169 7.00 6.25 0.84
CA THR A 169 5.93 6.84 0.01
C THR A 169 4.71 5.97 0.02
N ALA A 170 4.91 4.65 -0.07
CA ALA A 170 3.86 3.77 0.38
C ALA A 170 3.52 4.22 1.79
N GLU A 171 4.51 4.28 2.70
CA GLU A 171 4.30 4.58 4.12
C GLU A 171 3.69 5.95 4.46
N MET A 172 3.26 6.74 3.48
CA MET A 172 2.36 7.88 3.73
C MET A 172 0.88 7.52 3.53
N LEU A 173 0.61 6.68 2.57
CA LEU A 173 -0.74 6.50 2.02
C LEU A 173 -1.63 5.53 2.83
N PHE A 174 -1.13 4.66 3.73
CA PHE A 174 -2.00 3.82 4.62
C PHE A 174 -2.56 4.72 5.66
N ASP A 175 -1.69 5.51 6.29
CA ASP A 175 -2.12 6.36 7.37
C ASP A 175 -3.04 7.41 6.79
N TRP A 176 -2.75 7.96 5.60
CA TRP A 176 -3.67 8.88 4.93
C TRP A 176 -5.00 8.19 4.60
N LEU A 177 -4.98 6.99 4.01
CA LEU A 177 -6.22 6.26 3.69
C LEU A 177 -7.00 5.86 4.95
N THR A 178 -6.38 5.17 5.89
CA THR A 178 -7.03 4.63 7.10
C THR A 178 -7.46 5.73 8.06
N ARG A 179 -6.61 6.72 8.36
CA ARG A 179 -7.01 7.87 9.20
C ARG A 179 -8.03 8.74 8.46
N GLY A 180 -7.95 8.87 7.14
CA GLY A 180 -8.94 9.59 6.34
C GLY A 180 -10.32 8.92 6.33
N ILE A 181 -10.37 7.58 6.28
CA ILE A 181 -11.60 6.79 6.48
C ILE A 181 -12.13 6.98 7.90
N ASP A 182 -11.28 6.88 8.92
CA ASP A 182 -11.68 6.98 10.32
C ASP A 182 -12.16 8.40 10.69
N ALA A 183 -11.53 9.44 10.10
CA ALA A 183 -11.95 10.84 10.18
C ALA A 183 -13.15 11.20 9.28
N ARG A 184 -13.60 10.27 8.43
CA ARG A 184 -14.70 10.45 7.45
C ARG A 184 -14.46 11.63 6.50
N ASN A 185 -13.24 11.78 5.99
CA ASN A 185 -12.90 12.82 5.02
C ASN A 185 -13.79 12.72 3.76
N PRO A 186 -14.48 13.81 3.34
CA PRO A 186 -15.42 13.78 2.22
C PRO A 186 -14.77 13.49 0.84
N GLU A 187 -13.46 13.68 0.70
CA GLU A 187 -12.73 13.33 -0.53
C GLU A 187 -12.49 11.81 -0.65
N ILE A 188 -12.48 11.07 0.47
CA ILE A 188 -12.17 9.64 0.53
C ILE A 188 -13.48 8.84 0.67
N ARG A 189 -13.98 8.27 -0.43
CA ARG A 189 -15.22 7.47 -0.46
C ARG A 189 -15.00 5.99 -0.14
N MET A 190 -13.75 5.53 -0.12
CA MET A 190 -13.39 4.21 0.39
C MET A 190 -13.89 4.08 1.83
N THR A 191 -14.43 2.92 2.23
CA THR A 191 -14.69 2.64 3.65
C THR A 191 -13.86 1.44 4.11
N GLN A 192 -13.86 1.16 5.42
CA GLN A 192 -13.22 -0.04 5.97
C GLN A 192 -13.72 -1.34 5.30
N LYS A 193 -14.97 -1.36 4.81
CA LYS A 193 -15.57 -2.52 4.13
C LYS A 193 -14.93 -2.81 2.77
N GLU A 194 -14.76 -1.79 1.92
CA GLU A 194 -14.17 -1.91 0.59
C GLU A 194 -12.64 -2.07 0.67
N LEU A 195 -12.01 -1.35 1.60
CA LEU A 195 -10.60 -1.54 1.97
C LEU A 195 -10.30 -3.01 2.32
N TYR A 196 -11.18 -3.64 3.11
CA TYR A 196 -11.12 -5.05 3.43
C TYR A 196 -11.35 -5.97 2.21
N GLU A 197 -12.24 -5.64 1.26
CA GLU A 197 -12.41 -6.47 0.04
C GLU A 197 -11.11 -6.58 -0.74
N TYR A 198 -10.41 -5.46 -0.96
CA TYR A 198 -9.14 -5.48 -1.68
C TYR A 198 -8.06 -6.25 -0.92
N ALA A 199 -7.97 -6.10 0.40
CA ALA A 199 -7.03 -6.86 1.21
C ALA A 199 -7.31 -8.38 1.15
N ALA A 200 -8.58 -8.79 1.33
CA ALA A 200 -8.99 -10.18 1.22
C ALA A 200 -8.77 -10.72 -0.21
N PHE A 201 -9.06 -9.92 -1.24
CA PHE A 201 -8.81 -10.23 -2.64
C PHE A 201 -7.34 -10.60 -2.87
N PHE A 202 -6.40 -9.73 -2.51
CA PHE A 202 -4.98 -9.96 -2.73
C PHE A 202 -4.43 -11.16 -1.93
N LEU A 203 -4.93 -11.40 -0.72
CA LEU A 203 -4.45 -12.50 0.14
C LEU A 203 -5.06 -13.87 -0.21
N THR A 204 -6.27 -13.92 -0.76
CA THR A 204 -7.02 -15.19 -0.91
C THR A 204 -7.24 -15.62 -2.36
N THR A 205 -7.62 -14.71 -3.26
CA THR A 205 -8.04 -15.04 -4.63
C THR A 205 -6.87 -15.43 -5.53
N LEU A 206 -7.15 -16.20 -6.60
CA LEU A 206 -6.17 -16.57 -7.61
C LEU A 206 -5.74 -15.32 -8.40
N SER A 207 -6.69 -14.47 -8.79
CA SER A 207 -6.36 -13.25 -9.52
C SER A 207 -5.53 -12.30 -8.67
N GLY A 208 -5.94 -12.02 -7.43
CA GLY A 208 -5.20 -11.15 -6.50
C GLY A 208 -3.76 -11.60 -6.27
N LYS A 209 -3.54 -12.91 -6.11
CA LYS A 209 -2.19 -13.50 -6.05
C LYS A 209 -1.43 -13.35 -7.38
N ALA A 210 -2.09 -13.50 -8.52
CA ALA A 210 -1.48 -13.27 -9.83
C ALA A 210 -1.08 -11.80 -10.07
N TYR A 211 -1.85 -10.82 -9.59
CA TYR A 211 -1.44 -9.40 -9.58
C TYR A 211 -0.15 -9.20 -8.77
N LEU A 212 -0.08 -9.80 -7.58
CA LEU A 212 1.09 -9.75 -6.68
C LEU A 212 2.34 -10.45 -7.26
N TRP A 213 2.19 -11.63 -7.86
CA TRP A 213 3.31 -12.41 -8.41
C TRP A 213 3.93 -11.78 -9.66
N ARG A 214 3.21 -10.91 -10.36
CA ARG A 214 3.72 -10.15 -11.52
C ARG A 214 4.66 -9.00 -11.14
N ARG A 215 5.07 -8.87 -9.87
CA ARG A 215 5.91 -7.79 -9.36
C ARG A 215 7.27 -8.21 -8.83
N ASP A 216 8.16 -7.21 -8.77
CA ASP A 216 9.35 -7.27 -7.95
C ASP A 216 8.99 -7.56 -6.48
N SER A 217 9.95 -8.18 -5.78
CA SER A 217 9.73 -8.62 -4.41
C SER A 217 9.43 -7.47 -3.45
N LYS A 218 9.96 -6.26 -3.64
CA LYS A 218 9.72 -5.14 -2.72
C LYS A 218 8.26 -4.71 -2.78
N THR A 219 7.74 -4.48 -3.99
CA THR A 219 6.33 -4.18 -4.21
C THR A 219 5.43 -5.28 -3.63
N ARG A 220 5.74 -6.56 -3.92
CA ARG A 220 4.95 -7.72 -3.45
C ARG A 220 4.94 -7.88 -1.92
N ILE A 221 6.08 -7.72 -1.28
CA ILE A 221 6.25 -7.84 0.18
C ILE A 221 5.42 -6.78 0.89
N LEU A 222 5.64 -5.52 0.54
CA LEU A 222 4.92 -4.41 1.13
C LEU A 222 3.42 -4.58 0.89
N ALA A 223 3.02 -5.00 -0.32
CA ALA A 223 1.61 -5.19 -0.67
C ALA A 223 0.89 -6.24 0.19
N THR A 224 1.57 -7.35 0.41
CA THR A 224 1.09 -8.44 1.27
C THR A 224 0.99 -7.97 2.72
N TYR A 225 1.99 -7.22 3.21
CA TYR A 225 2.02 -6.71 4.58
C TYR A 225 0.80 -5.84 4.91
N TYR A 226 0.45 -4.87 4.08
CA TYR A 226 -0.65 -3.94 4.45
C TYR A 226 -2.02 -4.53 4.17
N SER A 227 -2.12 -5.47 3.22
CA SER A 227 -3.30 -6.34 3.13
C SER A 227 -3.49 -7.14 4.43
N LEU A 228 -2.41 -7.68 5.02
CA LEU A 228 -2.48 -8.35 6.33
C LEU A 228 -2.91 -7.41 7.45
N LEU A 229 -2.41 -6.17 7.51
CA LEU A 229 -2.83 -5.21 8.55
C LEU A 229 -4.32 -4.84 8.45
N VAL A 230 -4.88 -4.75 7.24
CA VAL A 230 -6.32 -4.52 7.04
C VAL A 230 -7.15 -5.72 7.53
N VAL A 231 -6.75 -6.95 7.18
CA VAL A 231 -7.47 -8.14 7.63
C VAL A 231 -7.30 -8.38 9.14
N ASP A 232 -6.15 -8.07 9.73
CA ASP A 232 -5.96 -8.07 11.18
C ASP A 232 -6.88 -7.05 11.88
N ARG A 233 -6.98 -5.82 11.34
CA ARG A 233 -7.96 -4.83 11.83
C ARG A 233 -9.38 -5.40 11.77
N ALA A 234 -9.77 -6.00 10.65
CA ALA A 234 -11.08 -6.63 10.50
C ALA A 234 -11.29 -7.85 11.43
N ASN A 235 -10.24 -8.58 11.80
CA ASN A 235 -10.31 -9.62 12.82
C ASN A 235 -10.61 -9.03 14.20
N ARG A 236 -9.88 -7.97 14.60
CA ARG A 236 -10.07 -7.27 15.87
C ARG A 236 -11.45 -6.61 15.98
N GLU A 237 -11.94 -6.05 14.89
CA GLU A 237 -13.28 -5.44 14.78
C GLU A 237 -14.41 -6.47 14.55
N ARG A 238 -14.10 -7.76 14.39
CA ARG A 238 -15.05 -8.85 14.07
C ARG A 238 -15.81 -8.65 12.74
N THR A 239 -15.19 -7.97 11.78
CA THR A 239 -15.73 -7.67 10.43
C THR A 239 -15.11 -8.53 9.32
N ASN A 240 -14.25 -9.51 9.64
CA ASN A 240 -13.64 -10.46 8.68
C ASN A 240 -14.65 -11.48 8.10
N ARG A 241 -15.60 -11.02 7.29
CA ARG A 241 -16.69 -11.80 6.68
C ARG A 241 -16.26 -12.99 5.81
N HIS A 242 -15.08 -12.95 5.19
CA HIS A 242 -14.55 -14.04 4.36
C HIS A 242 -13.72 -15.06 5.17
N ASN A 243 -13.64 -14.91 6.50
CA ASN A 243 -12.88 -15.77 7.41
C ASN A 243 -11.41 -15.98 6.98
N VAL A 244 -10.76 -14.91 6.50
CA VAL A 244 -9.38 -14.95 6.02
C VAL A 244 -8.43 -15.24 7.18
N ASP A 245 -7.81 -16.43 7.19
CA ASP A 245 -6.72 -16.72 8.14
C ASP A 245 -5.42 -16.05 7.69
N ILE A 246 -4.98 -15.06 8.47
CA ILE A 246 -3.79 -14.28 8.21
C ILE A 246 -2.49 -15.03 8.54
N ARG A 247 -2.52 -16.02 9.44
CA ARG A 247 -1.33 -16.69 9.99
C ARG A 247 -0.43 -17.34 8.93
N PRO A 248 -0.94 -18.19 8.00
CA PRO A 248 -0.08 -18.83 7.00
C PRO A 248 0.53 -17.83 6.00
N VAL A 249 -0.09 -16.65 5.82
CA VAL A 249 0.44 -15.60 4.94
C VAL A 249 1.42 -14.69 5.70
N ALA A 250 1.17 -14.40 6.98
CA ALA A 250 2.09 -13.67 7.85
C ALA A 250 3.42 -14.42 8.03
N ALA A 251 3.39 -15.74 8.23
CA ALA A 251 4.59 -16.58 8.33
C ALA A 251 5.44 -16.54 7.04
N ARG A 252 4.81 -16.74 5.87
CA ARG A 252 5.51 -16.65 4.56
C ARG A 252 6.07 -15.26 4.31
N LEU A 253 5.34 -14.22 4.72
CA LEU A 253 5.80 -12.85 4.60
C LEU A 253 6.97 -12.55 5.55
N MET A 254 7.00 -13.17 6.74
CA MET A 254 8.15 -13.09 7.65
C MET A 254 9.42 -13.58 6.94
N ASP A 255 9.34 -14.74 6.26
CA ASP A 255 10.45 -15.31 5.50
C ASP A 255 10.88 -14.39 4.35
N ASP A 256 9.92 -13.88 3.56
CA ASP A 256 10.20 -12.94 2.46
C ASP A 256 10.89 -11.64 3.00
N VAL A 257 10.40 -11.06 4.10
CA VAL A 257 10.97 -9.87 4.76
C VAL A 257 12.35 -10.14 5.37
N VAL A 258 12.59 -11.34 5.89
CA VAL A 258 13.88 -11.76 6.47
C VAL A 258 14.93 -12.01 5.39
N ASN A 259 14.54 -12.54 4.23
CA ASN A 259 15.47 -12.88 3.16
C ASN A 259 15.73 -11.71 2.20
N TYR A 260 14.79 -10.78 2.05
CA TYR A 260 14.94 -9.65 1.13
C TYR A 260 15.81 -8.51 1.69
N ARG A 261 16.91 -8.20 0.99
CA ARG A 261 17.97 -7.29 1.48
C ARG A 261 17.68 -5.79 1.32
N HIS A 262 16.70 -5.39 0.50
CA HIS A 262 16.47 -3.98 0.13
C HIS A 262 15.22 -3.35 0.80
N LEU A 263 14.94 -3.74 2.05
CA LEU A 263 13.94 -3.12 2.92
C LEU A 263 14.63 -2.38 4.07
N SER A 264 14.56 -1.05 4.05
CA SER A 264 15.05 -0.17 5.11
C SER A 264 14.31 -0.40 6.44
N TYR A 265 13.03 -0.74 6.40
CA TYR A 265 12.16 -0.86 7.59
C TYR A 265 11.99 -2.30 8.10
N ARG A 266 12.78 -3.25 7.56
CA ARG A 266 12.72 -4.69 7.86
C ARG A 266 12.48 -5.02 9.35
N GLY A 267 13.23 -4.41 10.27
CA GLY A 267 13.11 -4.70 11.71
C GLY A 267 11.73 -4.38 12.30
N GLN A 268 11.05 -3.38 11.75
CA GLN A 268 9.70 -2.98 12.18
C GLN A 268 8.64 -3.88 11.57
N TYR A 269 8.80 -4.25 10.29
CA TYR A 269 7.93 -5.24 9.65
C TYR A 269 7.99 -6.57 10.40
N VAL A 270 9.18 -7.08 10.73
CA VAL A 270 9.36 -8.27 11.58
C VAL A 270 8.69 -8.10 12.95
N LYS A 271 8.89 -6.96 13.63
CA LYS A 271 8.26 -6.69 14.94
C LYS A 271 6.73 -6.73 14.87
N LYS A 272 6.15 -6.12 13.84
CA LYS A 272 4.70 -6.07 13.63
C LYS A 272 4.13 -7.44 13.25
N LEU A 273 4.77 -8.17 12.34
CA LEU A 273 4.33 -9.52 11.95
C LEU A 273 4.37 -10.50 13.13
N LYS A 274 5.40 -10.45 13.99
CA LYS A 274 5.45 -11.26 15.23
C LYS A 274 4.29 -10.95 16.19
N ALA A 275 3.83 -9.70 16.22
CA ALA A 275 2.67 -9.31 17.03
C ALA A 275 1.34 -9.83 16.46
N LEU A 276 1.27 -10.21 15.18
CA LEU A 276 0.10 -10.87 14.57
C LEU A 276 0.08 -12.38 14.85
N GLU A 277 1.24 -12.99 15.12
CA GLU A 277 1.36 -14.42 15.45
C GLU A 277 1.08 -14.71 16.94
N ALA A 278 1.22 -13.70 17.81
CA ALA A 278 0.96 -13.84 19.24
C ALA A 278 -0.54 -14.10 19.49
N PRO A 279 -0.92 -15.16 20.25
CA PRO A 279 -2.32 -15.41 20.57
C PRO A 279 -2.88 -14.27 21.45
N ALA A 280 -4.12 -13.86 21.18
CA ALA A 280 -4.77 -12.75 21.91
C ALA A 280 -4.82 -12.93 23.45
N SER A 281 -4.61 -14.15 23.95
CA SER A 281 -4.57 -14.48 25.38
C SER A 281 -3.38 -13.88 26.14
N THR A 282 -2.29 -13.45 25.51
CA THR A 282 -1.12 -12.87 26.20
C THR A 282 -1.18 -11.34 26.36
N ALA A 283 -2.19 -10.67 25.79
CA ALA A 283 -2.37 -9.22 25.93
C ALA A 283 -3.24 -8.80 27.14
N LEU A 284 -3.81 -9.76 27.87
CA LEU A 284 -4.71 -9.56 29.01
C LEU A 284 -4.34 -10.46 30.20
N ALA A 285 -3.09 -10.41 30.62
CA ALA A 285 -2.69 -10.83 31.96
C ALA A 285 -2.59 -9.57 32.84
N PRO A 286 -3.58 -9.25 33.70
CA PRO A 286 -3.37 -8.28 34.75
C PRO A 286 -2.28 -8.81 35.70
N GLU A 287 -1.39 -7.94 36.17
CA GLU A 287 -0.46 -8.30 37.24
C GLU A 287 -1.26 -8.76 38.46
N SER A 288 -1.16 -10.04 38.83
CA SER A 288 -1.72 -10.51 40.10
C SER A 288 -0.97 -9.85 41.25
N PRO A 289 -1.65 -9.20 42.21
CA PRO A 289 -1.00 -8.65 43.38
C PRO A 289 -0.39 -9.80 44.21
N ALA A 290 0.86 -9.63 44.62
CA ALA A 290 1.56 -10.59 45.48
C ALA A 290 1.04 -10.52 46.92
N ASP A 291 -0.11 -11.17 47.19
CA ASP A 291 -0.70 -11.24 48.53
C ASP A 291 -0.21 -12.50 49.27
N GLY A 292 1.00 -12.40 49.83
CA GLY A 292 1.65 -13.46 50.60
C GLY A 292 1.45 -13.30 52.11
N ARG A 293 0.31 -13.76 52.66
CA ARG A 293 0.18 -13.97 54.12
C ARG A 293 0.92 -15.23 54.57
N PRO A 294 1.40 -15.25 55.81
CA PRO A 294 0.95 -16.32 56.72
C PRO A 294 0.22 -15.78 57.95
N GLN A 295 -0.92 -16.37 58.27
CA GLN A 295 -1.49 -16.28 59.63
C GLN A 295 -0.65 -17.13 60.58
N ALA A 296 -0.17 -16.54 61.68
CA ALA A 296 0.33 -17.29 62.82
C ALA A 296 -0.80 -17.48 63.85
N ALA A 297 -1.02 -18.70 64.29
CA ALA A 297 -2.08 -19.04 65.24
C ALA A 297 -1.52 -19.54 66.57
N GLY A 298 -1.96 -18.94 67.68
CA GLY A 298 -2.27 -19.65 68.92
C GLY A 298 -1.24 -19.69 70.07
N ARG A 299 -1.54 -18.88 71.11
CA ARG A 299 -1.52 -19.23 72.55
C ARG A 299 -0.15 -19.53 73.23
N PRO A 300 -0.04 -19.57 74.58
CA PRO A 300 -1.06 -19.66 75.64
C PRO A 300 -2.05 -18.50 75.75
#